data_AF-P0ACZ0-F1
#
_entry.id   AF-P0ACZ0-F1
#
_cell.length_a   1.000
_cell.length_b   1.000
_cell.length_c   1.000
_cell.angle_alpha   90.00
_cell.angle_beta   90.00
_cell.angle_gamma   90.00
#
_symmetry.space_group_name_H-M   'P 1'
#
loop_
_entity.id
_entity.type
_entity.pdbx_description
1 polymer ?
#
loop_
_entity_poly.entity_id
_entity_poly.type
_entity_poly.pdbx_seq_one_letter_code
_entity_poly.pdbx_strand_id
1 'polypeptide(L)'
;MAVEVKYVVIREGEEKMSFTSKKEADAYDKMLDTADLLDTWLTNSPVQMEDEQREALSLWLAEQKDVLSTILKTGKLPSPQVVGAESEEEDASHAA
;
A
#
# COMPACT_ATOMS: atom_id res chain seq x y z
N MET A 1 25.26 23.59 13.82
CA MET A 1 24.15 23.79 12.86
C MET A 1 23.54 22.43 12.59
N ALA A 2 22.27 22.22 12.92
CA ALA A 2 21.57 20.97 12.62
C ALA A 2 20.83 21.15 11.30
N VAL A 3 21.02 20.20 10.36
CA VAL A 3 20.27 20.13 9.11
C VAL A 3 19.42 18.87 9.19
N GLU A 4 18.11 19.01 9.01
CA GLU A 4 17.17 17.90 8.97
C GLU A 4 16.68 17.74 7.52
N VAL A 5 16.75 16.52 6.99
CA VAL A 5 16.20 16.20 5.67
C VAL A 5 14.86 15.51 5.89
N LYS A 6 13.79 16.10 5.34
CA LYS A 6 12.46 15.50 5.32
C LYS A 6 12.01 15.29 3.89
N TYR A 7 11.28 14.21 3.68
CA TYR A 7 10.64 13.86 2.43
C TYR A 7 9.15 14.13 2.59
N VAL A 8 8.62 15.10 1.84
CA VAL A 8 7.22 15.52 1.95
C VAL A 8 6.44 14.90 0.80
N VAL A 9 5.31 14.29 1.12
CA VAL A 9 4.37 13.75 0.15
C VAL A 9 3.26 14.78 -0.06
N ILE A 10 3.20 15.32 -1.28
CA ILE A 10 2.27 16.38 -1.68
C ILE A 10 1.17 15.76 -2.54
N ARG A 11 -0.09 15.96 -2.16
CA ARG A 11 -1.25 15.58 -2.97
C ARG A 11 -2.18 16.76 -3.17
N GLU A 12 -2.59 16.97 -4.42
CA GLU A 12 -3.43 18.10 -4.86
C GLU A 12 -2.86 19.49 -4.48
N GLY A 13 -1.54 19.58 -4.27
CA GLY A 13 -0.87 20.81 -3.84
C GLY A 13 -0.81 21.02 -2.33
N GLU A 14 -1.36 20.11 -1.52
CA GLU A 14 -1.24 20.13 -0.05
C GLU A 14 -0.21 19.11 0.45
N GLU A 15 0.62 19.55 1.41
CA GLU A 15 1.58 18.69 2.10
C GLU A 15 0.82 17.74 3.04
N LYS A 16 0.56 16.49 2.59
CA LYS A 16 -0.20 15.53 3.42
C LYS A 16 0.66 14.96 4.55
N MET A 17 1.91 14.58 4.27
CA MET A 17 2.78 13.91 5.25
C MET A 17 4.25 14.24 5.00
N SER A 18 5.04 14.31 6.08
CA SER A 18 6.50 14.43 6.01
C SER A 18 7.17 13.24 6.69
N PHE A 19 8.12 12.59 6.03
CA PHE A 19 8.90 11.47 6.52
C PHE A 19 10.35 11.88 6.75
N THR A 20 11.03 11.22 7.68
CA THR A 20 12.47 11.41 7.92
C THR A 20 13.33 10.55 6.99
N SER A 21 12.71 9.58 6.30
CA SER A 21 13.38 8.63 5.41
C SER A 21 12.77 8.64 4.00
N LYS A 22 13.63 8.64 2.98
CA LYS A 22 13.22 8.52 1.57
C LYS A 22 12.41 7.25 1.33
N LYS A 23 12.84 6.15 1.95
CA LYS A 23 12.22 4.83 1.76
C LYS A 23 10.77 4.81 2.25
N GLU A 24 10.49 5.47 3.36
CA GLU A 24 9.14 5.57 3.92
C GLU A 24 8.26 6.47 3.06
N ALA A 25 8.80 7.62 2.61
CA ALA A 25 8.11 8.48 1.66
C ALA A 25 7.79 7.76 0.35
N ASP A 26 8.76 7.07 -0.27
CA ASP A 26 8.57 6.30 -1.50
C ASP A 26 7.55 5.14 -1.31
N ALA A 27 7.51 4.53 -0.12
CA ALA A 27 6.55 3.47 0.19
C ALA A 27 5.12 4.03 0.36
N TYR A 28 4.99 5.16 1.04
CA TYR A 28 3.72 5.85 1.23
C TYR A 28 3.19 6.41 -0.08
N ASP A 29 4.05 7.02 -0.90
CA ASP A 29 3.75 7.49 -2.26
C ASP A 29 3.20 6.36 -3.13
N LYS A 30 3.88 5.21 -3.16
CA LYS A 30 3.38 4.01 -3.88
C LYS A 30 2.05 3.49 -3.33
N MET A 31 1.84 3.54 -2.01
CA MET A 31 0.58 3.13 -1.40
C MET A 31 -0.55 4.06 -1.85
N LEU A 32 -0.30 5.37 -1.81
CA LEU A 32 -1.22 6.38 -2.27
C LEU A 32 -1.56 6.23 -3.76
N ASP A 33 -0.56 6.01 -4.64
CA ASP A 33 -0.80 5.73 -6.06
C ASP A 33 -1.67 4.49 -6.27
N THR A 34 -1.45 3.46 -5.46
CA THR A 34 -2.28 2.24 -5.47
C THR A 34 -3.71 2.56 -5.02
N ALA A 35 -3.88 3.41 -4.01
CA ALA A 35 -5.19 3.85 -3.53
C ALA A 35 -5.95 4.61 -4.63
N ASP A 36 -5.33 5.55 -5.35
CA ASP A 36 -6.03 6.27 -6.43
C ASP A 36 -6.48 5.35 -7.57
N LEU A 37 -5.63 4.38 -7.93
CA LEU A 37 -5.99 3.38 -8.92
C LEU A 37 -7.18 2.54 -8.46
N LEU A 38 -7.20 2.16 -7.18
CA LEU A 38 -8.32 1.44 -6.57
C LEU A 38 -9.58 2.31 -6.49
N ASP A 39 -9.46 3.61 -6.19
CA ASP A 39 -10.61 4.54 -6.14
C ASP A 39 -11.25 4.71 -7.53
N THR A 40 -10.40 4.91 -8.53
CA THR A 40 -10.84 4.98 -9.94
C THR A 40 -11.49 3.66 -10.37
N TRP A 41 -10.94 2.53 -9.95
CA TRP A 41 -11.51 1.22 -10.22
C TRP A 41 -12.86 1.02 -9.49
N LEU A 42 -12.97 1.44 -8.24
CA LEU A 42 -14.21 1.39 -7.46
C LEU A 42 -15.28 2.33 -8.01
N THR A 43 -14.91 3.41 -8.69
CA THR A 43 -15.87 4.27 -9.40
C THR A 43 -16.59 3.52 -10.53
N ASN A 44 -15.96 2.48 -11.09
CA ASN A 44 -16.56 1.58 -12.07
C ASN A 44 -17.33 0.41 -11.42
N SER A 45 -17.32 0.30 -10.09
CA SER A 45 -18.05 -0.73 -9.36
C SER A 45 -19.56 -0.54 -9.52
N PRO A 46 -20.36 -1.62 -9.59
CA PRO A 46 -21.83 -1.52 -9.56
C PRO A 46 -22.37 -1.02 -8.21
N VAL A 47 -21.50 -0.82 -7.21
CA VAL A 47 -21.86 -0.35 -5.87
C VAL A 47 -21.78 1.17 -5.82
N GLN A 48 -22.91 1.81 -5.49
CA GLN A 48 -22.92 3.24 -5.15
C GLN A 48 -22.28 3.42 -3.77
N MET A 49 -21.16 4.13 -3.72
CA MET A 49 -20.46 4.53 -2.50
C MET A 49 -20.28 6.05 -2.52
N GLU A 50 -20.34 6.69 -1.35
CA GLU A 50 -19.95 8.10 -1.24
C GLU A 50 -18.45 8.26 -1.50
N ASP A 51 -18.01 9.44 -1.96
CA ASP A 51 -16.60 9.68 -2.29
C ASP A 51 -15.67 9.41 -1.10
N GLU A 52 -16.07 9.82 0.10
CA GLU A 52 -15.33 9.56 1.34
C GLU A 52 -15.21 8.06 1.64
N GLN A 53 -16.28 7.29 1.40
CA GLN A 53 -16.27 5.84 1.60
C GLN A 53 -15.40 5.14 0.57
N ARG A 54 -15.46 5.57 -0.68
CA ARG A 54 -14.67 5.02 -1.78
C ARG A 54 -13.19 5.30 -1.56
N GLU A 55 -12.82 6.51 -1.16
CA GLU A 55 -11.43 6.88 -0.85
C GLU A 55 -10.92 6.06 0.34
N ALA A 56 -11.70 5.97 1.43
CA ALA A 56 -11.32 5.17 2.60
C ALA A 56 -11.15 3.68 2.27
N LEU A 57 -12.04 3.11 1.46
CA LEU A 57 -11.94 1.71 1.02
C LEU A 57 -10.69 1.50 0.14
N SER A 58 -10.42 2.44 -0.77
CA SER A 58 -9.28 2.39 -1.67
C SER A 58 -7.95 2.45 -0.93
N LEU A 59 -7.87 3.34 0.07
CA LEU A 59 -6.70 3.47 0.93
C LEU A 59 -6.48 2.20 1.76
N TRP A 60 -7.54 1.64 2.34
CA TRP A 60 -7.47 0.39 3.08
C TRP A 60 -7.04 -0.79 2.21
N LEU A 61 -7.57 -0.89 1.00
CA LEU A 61 -7.18 -1.92 0.02
C LEU A 61 -5.72 -1.75 -0.43
N ALA A 62 -5.24 -0.51 -0.58
CA ALA A 62 -3.85 -0.22 -0.93
C ALA A 62 -2.87 -0.58 0.20
N GLU A 63 -3.25 -0.33 1.44
CA GLU A 63 -2.49 -0.75 2.63
C GLU A 63 -2.44 -2.28 2.72
N GLN A 64 -3.57 -2.94 2.41
CA GLN A 64 -3.70 -4.39 2.36
C GLN A 64 -3.31 -4.97 0.99
N LYS A 65 -2.57 -4.26 0.13
CA LYS A 65 -2.26 -4.74 -1.23
C LYS A 65 -1.56 -6.10 -1.26
N ASP A 66 -0.74 -6.40 -0.26
CA ASP A 66 -0.03 -7.67 -0.15
C ASP A 66 -1.02 -8.80 0.18
N VAL A 67 -1.94 -8.54 1.12
CA VAL A 67 -3.07 -9.42 1.42
C VAL A 67 -3.94 -9.62 0.18
N LEU A 68 -4.29 -8.55 -0.54
CA LEU A 68 -5.10 -8.60 -1.77
C LEU A 68 -4.40 -9.40 -2.87
N SER A 69 -3.09 -9.19 -3.07
CA SER A 69 -2.25 -9.94 -4.01
C SER A 69 -2.23 -11.43 -3.65
N THR A 70 -2.07 -11.76 -2.37
CA THR A 70 -2.13 -13.13 -1.87
C THR A 70 -3.50 -13.77 -2.08
N ILE A 71 -4.60 -13.04 -1.83
CA ILE A 71 -5.96 -13.52 -2.11
C ILE A 71 -6.14 -13.79 -3.60
N LEU A 72 -5.70 -12.89 -4.47
CA LEU A 72 -5.81 -13.05 -5.93
C LEU A 72 -4.96 -14.21 -6.46
N LYS A 73 -3.78 -14.46 -5.87
CA LYS A 73 -2.89 -15.57 -6.24
C LYS A 73 -3.37 -16.93 -5.73
N THR A 74 -3.82 -17.00 -4.48
CA THR A 74 -4.15 -18.28 -3.81
C THR A 74 -5.63 -18.62 -3.86
N GLY A 75 -6.50 -17.64 -4.16
CA GLY A 75 -7.95 -17.77 -4.03
C GLY A 75 -8.43 -17.97 -2.59
N LYS A 76 -7.57 -17.77 -1.59
CA LYS A 76 -7.86 -17.99 -0.17
C LYS A 76 -7.63 -16.70 0.61
N LEU A 77 -8.49 -16.45 1.58
CA LEU A 77 -8.26 -15.40 2.57
C LEU A 77 -7.00 -15.74 3.36
N PRO A 78 -5.93 -14.93 3.33
CA PRO A 78 -4.84 -15.09 4.27
C PRO A 78 -5.44 -14.82 5.64
N SER A 79 -5.36 -15.83 6.51
CA SER A 79 -5.64 -15.61 7.92
C SER A 79 -4.80 -14.42 8.40
N PRO A 80 -5.30 -13.59 9.32
CA PRO A 80 -4.59 -12.40 9.84
C PRO A 80 -3.27 -12.67 10.59
N GLN A 81 -2.65 -13.84 10.37
CA GLN A 81 -1.41 -14.29 10.99
C GLN A 81 -0.24 -14.53 10.01
N VAL A 82 -0.41 -14.39 8.68
CA VAL A 82 0.65 -14.79 7.73
C VAL A 82 1.37 -13.65 6.99
N VAL A 83 1.02 -12.38 7.18
CA VAL A 83 1.72 -11.25 6.51
C VAL A 83 3.14 -10.97 7.04
N GLY A 84 3.68 -11.82 7.93
CA GLY A 84 5.02 -11.67 8.52
C GLY A 84 5.97 -12.85 8.34
N ALA A 85 5.69 -13.84 7.48
CA ALA A 85 6.46 -15.09 7.44
C ALA A 85 7.04 -15.51 6.07
N GLU A 86 6.79 -14.79 4.99
CA GLU A 86 7.26 -15.18 3.64
C GLU A 86 8.31 -14.19 3.09
N SER A 87 9.40 -13.97 3.82
CA SER A 87 10.58 -13.26 3.31
C SER A 87 11.92 -13.88 3.76
N GLU A 88 11.90 -15.05 4.42
CA GLU A 88 13.11 -15.73 4.91
C GLU A 88 13.02 -17.25 4.67
N GLU A 89 12.86 -17.72 3.42
CA GLU A 89 13.08 -19.16 3.10
C GLU A 89 13.24 -19.43 1.59
N GLU A 90 14.13 -18.71 0.89
CA GLU A 90 14.55 -19.08 -0.49
C GLU A 90 16.08 -18.99 -0.72
N ASP A 91 16.90 -19.08 0.33
CA ASP A 91 18.38 -19.13 0.23
C ASP A 91 18.95 -20.29 1.07
N ALA A 92 18.57 -21.53 0.73
CA ALA A 92 19.19 -22.74 1.31
C ALA A 92 18.98 -24.00 0.45
N SER A 93 19.09 -23.94 -0.89
CA SER A 93 19.15 -25.17 -1.71
C SER A 93 19.74 -24.97 -3.12
N HIS A 94 20.92 -24.34 -3.24
CA HIS A 94 21.66 -24.41 -4.51
C HIS A 94 23.19 -24.28 -4.37
N ALA A 95 23.86 -25.37 -4.02
CA ALA A 95 25.26 -25.71 -4.35
C ALA A 95 25.57 -27.02 -3.58
N ALA A 96 25.52 -28.17 -4.26
CA ALA A 96 26.69 -28.86 -4.83
C ALA A 96 27.50 -29.59 -3.77
#